data_AF-A0A919EHQ5-F1
#
_entry.id   AF-A0A919EHQ5-F1
#
_cell.length_a   1.000
_cell.length_b   1.000
_cell.length_c   1.000
_cell.angle_alpha   90.00
_cell.angle_beta   90.00
_cell.angle_gamma   90.00
#
_symmetry.space_group_name_H-M   'P 1'
#
loop_
_entity.id
_entity.type
_entity.pdbx_description
1 polymer ?
#
loop_
_entity_poly.entity_id
_entity_poly.type
_entity_poly.pdbx_seq_one_letter_code
_entity_poly.pdbx_strand_id
1 'polypeptide(L)'
;MDLTGGPALARTPRPDTVPHPRPTPPPSQAPAPDTRRGTRPGQGPGPAPGTRTEPDATPRTESETESETDPDTTVRTAVRAETEPGSTDGGVKAGVDPIGTGASPGAGVRARPRTRTGGEAGARPGAGSGAEAEPPAVPRPVVTELRLSAYGGRRGATYPLGPVTLFTGPSGSGKSTVLGAYEALARLGAGDPLAEVFPDPAAHVPESARPDSQGRRGFRIGCTVDGPAGPVRLDLAVQAEPELRIVGERLTRHGRTLLTTALRDPGRSTVQAAWLTAGTTPVTRAPLPDDLLGTALLPLRVAGATEGQREVLAAAEQTVVGLRSLFPCGPVPDRMRAPVLPGEGRLLRDCGNLAEVLHRTHNACPRRHQRFAAVAGAGCAGPVTGVGVQRLPDGTVRALLARGTRPATPLGRLGDGELRYLALALTLLTGPGVLAMDRIAEVPDAMQCLTLLTDDLDRGLDARQTAALLALTTAIAADGHIRLVGSAGAEAAAQARRTEGVTVVDLTP
;
A
#
# COMPACT_ATOMS: atom_id res chain seq x y z
N MET A 1 25.34 51.93 62.17
CA MET A 1 25.05 51.67 63.59
C MET A 1 24.00 50.56 63.57
N ASP A 2 24.28 49.32 63.96
CA ASP A 2 24.68 48.82 65.30
C ASP A 2 23.68 49.26 66.39
N LEU A 3 23.15 48.45 67.32
CA LEU A 3 23.10 46.99 67.60
C LEU A 3 21.66 46.71 68.19
N THR A 4 21.18 45.53 68.63
CA THR A 4 21.69 44.16 68.93
C THR A 4 20.50 43.17 68.90
N GLY A 5 20.70 41.84 69.04
CA GLY A 5 19.66 40.96 69.62
C GLY A 5 19.46 39.55 69.06
N GLY A 6 20.43 38.64 69.25
CA GLY A 6 20.17 37.19 69.38
C GLY A 6 20.39 36.75 70.84
N PRO A 7 20.31 35.45 71.22
CA PRO A 7 20.27 34.24 70.36
C PRO A 7 19.24 33.16 70.79
N ALA A 8 19.10 32.05 70.02
CA ALA A 8 19.21 30.65 70.50
C ALA A 8 18.72 29.56 69.50
N LEU A 9 19.71 28.84 68.95
CA LEU A 9 19.71 27.46 68.42
C LEU A 9 18.44 26.57 68.45
N ALA A 10 18.05 26.06 67.27
CA ALA A 10 17.59 24.68 67.08
C ALA A 10 18.02 24.15 65.68
N ARG A 11 18.62 22.96 65.62
CA ARG A 11 19.05 22.30 64.37
C ARG A 11 17.96 21.36 63.84
N THR A 12 17.72 21.35 62.53
CA THR A 12 16.98 20.29 61.81
C THR A 12 17.70 19.92 60.49
N PRO A 13 17.49 18.70 59.95
CA PRO A 13 18.44 18.06 59.03
C PRO A 13 18.18 18.30 57.53
N ARG A 14 19.16 17.88 56.71
CA ARG A 14 19.15 17.93 55.23
C ARG A 14 18.14 16.92 54.62
N PRO A 15 17.64 17.17 53.39
CA PRO A 15 16.76 16.25 52.69
C PRO A 15 17.51 15.07 52.05
N ASP A 16 16.90 13.89 52.10
CA ASP A 16 17.44 12.65 51.52
C ASP A 16 17.22 12.55 50.00
N THR A 17 18.13 11.82 49.35
CA THR A 17 18.18 11.61 47.90
C THR A 17 17.34 10.40 47.49
N VAL A 18 16.41 10.58 46.55
CA VAL A 18 15.57 9.49 46.01
C VAL A 18 16.39 8.57 45.09
N PRO A 19 16.39 7.24 45.29
CA PRO A 19 17.14 6.30 44.45
C PRO A 19 16.37 5.87 43.19
N HIS A 20 17.07 5.80 42.04
CA HIS A 20 16.58 5.16 40.83
C HIS A 20 16.53 3.62 40.96
N PRO A 21 15.51 2.92 40.42
CA PRO A 21 15.48 1.47 40.36
C PRO A 21 16.46 0.93 39.29
N ARG A 22 17.15 -0.17 39.63
CA ARG A 22 18.02 -0.94 38.70
C ARG A 22 17.24 -2.05 37.98
N PRO A 23 17.68 -2.49 36.78
CA PRO A 23 16.96 -3.48 35.97
C PRO A 23 17.07 -4.91 36.51
N THR A 24 16.05 -5.72 36.23
CA THR A 24 15.94 -7.15 36.56
C THR A 24 16.63 -8.05 35.51
N PRO A 25 17.34 -9.12 35.91
CA PRO A 25 17.91 -10.11 34.99
C PRO A 25 16.89 -11.20 34.57
N PRO A 26 17.13 -11.91 33.46
CA PRO A 26 16.21 -12.92 32.91
C PRO A 26 16.27 -14.30 33.62
N PRO A 27 15.23 -15.14 33.50
CA PRO A 27 15.17 -16.46 34.14
C PRO A 27 16.01 -17.54 33.43
N SER A 28 16.64 -18.41 34.22
CA SER A 28 17.44 -19.55 33.78
C SER A 28 16.59 -20.77 33.36
N GLN A 29 17.13 -21.59 32.46
CA GLN A 29 16.54 -22.85 32.02
C GLN A 29 16.83 -24.04 32.97
N ALA A 30 15.88 -24.99 33.00
CA ALA A 30 15.99 -26.43 33.34
C ALA A 30 16.46 -26.83 34.77
N PRO A 31 15.97 -27.99 35.27
CA PRO A 31 16.58 -29.28 34.91
C PRO A 31 15.59 -30.39 34.52
N ALA A 32 16.12 -31.48 33.95
CA ALA A 32 15.39 -32.68 33.55
C ALA A 32 15.22 -33.71 34.68
N PRO A 33 14.31 -34.70 34.54
CA PRO A 33 14.37 -35.97 35.25
C PRO A 33 14.91 -37.12 34.37
N ASP A 34 15.67 -38.03 34.99
CA ASP A 34 16.36 -39.16 34.34
C ASP A 34 15.50 -40.45 34.30
N THR A 35 15.98 -41.39 33.50
CA THR A 35 15.45 -42.71 33.10
C THR A 35 15.35 -43.77 34.22
N ARG A 36 14.42 -44.75 34.07
CA ARG A 36 14.72 -46.22 33.94
C ARG A 36 13.53 -47.19 34.14
N ARG A 37 13.57 -48.30 33.37
CA ARG A 37 12.90 -49.63 33.53
C ARG A 37 11.35 -49.67 33.44
N GLY A 38 10.70 -50.68 32.85
CA GLY A 38 11.19 -51.87 32.11
C GLY A 38 10.05 -52.85 31.74
N THR A 39 10.42 -54.00 31.13
CA THR A 39 9.61 -55.25 30.93
C THR A 39 8.42 -55.31 29.93
N ARG A 40 8.59 -56.15 28.89
CA ARG A 40 7.57 -57.01 28.21
C ARG A 40 7.22 -58.24 29.12
N PRO A 41 6.34 -59.25 28.81
CA PRO A 41 5.65 -59.60 27.53
C PRO A 41 4.17 -60.11 27.62
N GLY A 42 3.58 -60.51 26.48
CA GLY A 42 2.36 -61.36 26.34
C GLY A 42 1.74 -61.25 24.92
N GLN A 43 1.92 -62.20 23.99
CA GLN A 43 0.96 -63.28 23.62
C GLN A 43 -0.48 -62.76 23.40
N GLY A 44 -1.10 -62.71 22.21
CA GLY A 44 -1.27 -63.69 21.11
C GLY A 44 -2.78 -64.05 21.00
N PRO A 45 -3.37 -64.64 19.92
CA PRO A 45 -2.85 -65.07 18.60
C PRO A 45 -3.62 -64.47 17.38
N GLY A 46 -3.39 -64.98 16.15
CA GLY A 46 -4.07 -64.59 14.88
C GLY A 46 -5.43 -65.29 14.61
N PRO A 47 -5.94 -65.39 13.34
CA PRO A 47 -5.18 -65.78 12.13
C PRO A 47 -5.51 -65.06 10.78
N ALA A 48 -4.78 -65.49 9.74
CA ALA A 48 -4.72 -65.07 8.32
C ALA A 48 -5.87 -65.63 7.42
N PRO A 49 -5.79 -65.75 6.06
CA PRO A 49 -4.90 -65.15 5.03
C PRO A 49 -5.63 -64.68 3.72
N GLY A 50 -4.89 -64.14 2.73
CA GLY A 50 -5.42 -63.87 1.36
C GLY A 50 -4.37 -63.51 0.28
N THR A 51 -3.88 -64.54 -0.45
CA THR A 51 -3.25 -64.56 -1.81
C THR A 51 -2.81 -63.24 -2.50
N ARG A 52 -1.50 -63.05 -2.76
CA ARG A 52 -0.72 -63.47 -3.97
C ARG A 52 -1.13 -62.87 -5.33
N THR A 53 -0.29 -62.01 -5.91
CA THR A 53 0.13 -62.08 -7.34
C THR A 53 1.47 -61.34 -7.57
N GLU A 54 2.45 -62.03 -8.16
CA GLU A 54 3.65 -61.54 -8.89
C GLU A 54 3.48 -62.00 -10.36
N PRO A 55 4.23 -61.53 -11.39
CA PRO A 55 5.63 -61.05 -11.38
C PRO A 55 5.77 -59.67 -12.15
N ASP A 56 6.88 -59.20 -12.76
CA ASP A 56 8.19 -59.80 -13.11
C ASP A 56 9.31 -58.77 -13.36
N ALA A 57 10.55 -59.28 -13.47
CA ALA A 57 11.72 -58.87 -14.27
C ALA A 57 12.14 -57.38 -14.46
N THR A 58 13.41 -57.14 -14.09
CA THR A 58 14.27 -56.01 -14.54
C THR A 58 15.11 -56.43 -15.78
N PRO A 59 15.84 -55.52 -16.48
CA PRO A 59 17.15 -55.00 -16.03
C PRO A 59 17.29 -53.47 -16.22
N ARG A 60 18.01 -52.71 -15.38
CA ARG A 60 19.48 -52.63 -15.17
C ARG A 60 20.32 -52.28 -16.41
N THR A 61 20.87 -51.07 -16.39
CA THR A 61 22.22 -50.75 -16.91
C THR A 61 22.80 -49.60 -16.08
N GLU A 62 23.79 -49.92 -15.25
CA GLU A 62 24.89 -49.01 -14.91
C GLU A 62 25.75 -48.83 -16.21
N SER A 63 26.69 -47.90 -16.38
CA SER A 63 27.64 -47.32 -15.43
C SER A 63 28.32 -46.05 -15.99
N GLU A 64 28.61 -45.09 -15.10
CA GLU A 64 29.91 -44.40 -14.92
C GLU A 64 30.71 -43.85 -16.12
N THR A 65 31.13 -42.58 -16.02
CA THR A 65 32.54 -42.27 -15.69
C THR A 65 32.72 -40.83 -15.22
N GLU A 66 33.60 -40.65 -14.23
CA GLU A 66 34.10 -39.37 -13.74
C GLU A 66 35.24 -38.86 -14.64
N SER A 67 35.40 -37.55 -14.78
CA SER A 67 36.71 -36.94 -15.04
C SER A 67 36.83 -35.55 -14.43
N GLU A 68 37.41 -35.54 -13.25
CA GLU A 68 37.97 -34.37 -12.58
C GLU A 68 39.21 -33.87 -13.34
N THR A 69 39.26 -32.60 -13.72
CA THR A 69 40.55 -31.92 -14.04
C THR A 69 40.42 -30.40 -13.95
N ASP A 70 40.88 -29.86 -12.83
CA ASP A 70 41.35 -28.48 -12.72
C ASP A 70 42.78 -28.39 -13.28
N PRO A 71 43.19 -27.28 -13.91
CA PRO A 71 44.40 -26.67 -13.37
C PRO A 71 44.36 -25.14 -13.25
N ASP A 72 44.69 -24.70 -12.03
CA ASP A 72 45.32 -23.43 -11.69
C ASP A 72 46.26 -22.90 -12.80
N THR A 73 46.04 -21.65 -13.20
CA THR A 73 47.09 -20.83 -13.82
C THR A 73 46.96 -19.38 -13.35
N THR A 74 47.50 -19.15 -12.16
CA THR A 74 47.92 -17.82 -11.70
C THR A 74 49.01 -17.25 -12.63
N VAL A 75 48.87 -16.02 -13.17
CA VAL A 75 50.01 -15.09 -13.46
C VAL A 75 49.57 -13.65 -13.82
N ARG A 76 50.07 -12.70 -13.02
CA ARG A 76 50.42 -11.27 -13.29
C ARG A 76 49.41 -10.29 -13.90
N THR A 77 48.93 -9.41 -13.00
CA THR A 77 49.33 -7.98 -12.92
C THR A 77 49.77 -7.25 -14.19
N ALA A 78 48.98 -6.25 -14.60
CA ALA A 78 49.47 -5.07 -15.31
C ALA A 78 48.74 -3.81 -14.81
N VAL A 79 49.40 -3.08 -13.91
CA VAL A 79 49.00 -1.72 -13.52
C VAL A 79 49.24 -0.79 -14.71
N ARG A 80 48.29 0.10 -15.02
CA ARG A 80 48.59 1.31 -15.80
C ARG A 80 47.90 2.52 -15.17
N ALA A 81 48.72 3.49 -14.80
CA ALA A 81 48.30 4.72 -14.14
C ALA A 81 47.84 5.79 -15.13
N GLU A 82 47.00 6.68 -14.62
CA GLU A 82 47.01 8.15 -14.83
C GLU A 82 47.21 8.71 -16.24
N THR A 83 46.23 9.50 -16.70
CA THR A 83 46.51 10.91 -17.02
C THR A 83 45.23 11.76 -16.89
N GLU A 84 45.23 12.76 -16.00
CA GLU A 84 44.34 13.92 -16.13
C GLU A 84 44.82 14.82 -17.29
N PRO A 85 44.02 15.82 -17.70
CA PRO A 85 44.40 17.16 -17.22
C PRO A 85 43.24 18.13 -16.93
N GLY A 86 43.41 18.94 -15.89
CA GLY A 86 43.57 20.38 -16.10
C GLY A 86 42.32 21.28 -16.15
N SER A 87 41.86 21.65 -14.95
CA SER A 87 41.42 23.01 -14.54
C SER A 87 41.47 24.17 -15.57
N THR A 88 40.35 24.89 -15.69
CA THR A 88 40.18 26.37 -15.54
C THR A 88 38.68 26.66 -15.77
N ASP A 89 37.96 27.65 -15.24
CA ASP A 89 38.05 28.71 -14.21
C ASP A 89 37.06 29.82 -14.67
N GLY A 90 36.49 30.60 -13.75
CA GLY A 90 35.81 31.88 -14.07
C GLY A 90 34.35 31.82 -14.54
N GLY A 91 33.44 32.52 -13.84
CA GLY A 91 32.07 32.69 -14.37
C GLY A 91 30.97 33.33 -13.51
N VAL A 92 31.25 34.05 -12.43
CA VAL A 92 30.19 34.77 -11.67
C VAL A 92 29.64 35.94 -12.49
N LYS A 93 28.31 36.04 -12.64
CA LYS A 93 27.59 37.33 -12.62
C LYS A 93 26.08 37.21 -12.38
N ALA A 94 25.58 37.98 -11.42
CA ALA A 94 24.17 38.23 -11.20
C ALA A 94 23.65 39.37 -12.11
N GLY A 95 22.34 39.41 -12.34
CA GLY A 95 21.66 40.42 -13.17
C GLY A 95 20.21 40.64 -12.77
N VAL A 96 20.01 41.58 -11.85
CA VAL A 96 18.75 42.25 -11.43
C VAL A 96 18.63 43.51 -12.33
N ASP A 97 17.50 44.06 -12.82
CA ASP A 97 16.12 44.31 -12.32
C ASP A 97 15.12 44.57 -13.50
N PRO A 98 13.79 44.76 -13.28
CA PRO A 98 12.76 44.97 -14.32
C PRO A 98 12.16 46.40 -14.41
N ILE A 99 11.63 46.84 -15.58
CA ILE A 99 10.82 48.08 -15.74
C ILE A 99 9.73 47.95 -16.84
N GLY A 100 8.54 48.55 -16.64
CA GLY A 100 7.55 48.93 -17.67
C GLY A 100 6.23 48.14 -17.61
N THR A 101 5.15 48.53 -16.91
CA THR A 101 4.44 49.82 -16.72
C THR A 101 3.47 50.21 -17.86
N GLY A 102 2.16 50.12 -17.58
CA GLY A 102 1.14 51.09 -18.03
C GLY A 102 0.29 50.75 -19.25
N ALA A 103 -1.00 50.39 -19.03
CA ALA A 103 -2.04 50.45 -20.06
C ALA A 103 -3.45 50.68 -19.48
N SER A 104 -3.96 51.91 -19.60
CA SER A 104 -5.38 52.31 -19.57
C SER A 104 -5.44 53.79 -20.01
N PRO A 105 -6.43 54.18 -20.84
CA PRO A 105 -7.70 54.65 -20.28
C PRO A 105 -8.94 54.11 -21.01
N GLY A 106 -10.12 54.40 -20.47
CA GLY A 106 -11.41 53.91 -20.99
C GLY A 106 -12.33 54.99 -21.57
N ALA A 107 -13.64 54.72 -21.47
CA ALA A 107 -14.78 55.44 -22.05
C ALA A 107 -14.91 55.32 -23.59
N GLY A 108 -16.09 55.06 -24.18
CA GLY A 108 -17.40 54.74 -23.59
C GLY A 108 -18.53 55.51 -24.28
N VAL A 109 -19.42 54.82 -25.01
CA VAL A 109 -20.64 55.43 -25.58
C VAL A 109 -21.84 54.50 -25.37
N ARG A 110 -22.95 55.10 -24.91
CA ARG A 110 -24.25 54.43 -24.70
C ARG A 110 -25.10 54.48 -25.98
N ALA A 111 -25.93 53.47 -26.22
CA ALA A 111 -27.18 53.62 -26.96
C ALA A 111 -28.29 52.74 -26.36
N ARG A 112 -29.52 53.24 -26.37
CA ARG A 112 -30.72 52.60 -25.78
C ARG A 112 -31.49 51.74 -26.80
N PRO A 113 -32.34 50.80 -26.34
CA PRO A 113 -32.98 49.82 -27.22
C PRO A 113 -34.18 50.38 -28.00
N ARG A 114 -34.52 49.73 -29.10
CA ARG A 114 -35.83 49.83 -29.78
C ARG A 114 -36.39 48.44 -30.05
N THR A 115 -37.64 48.23 -29.67
CA THR A 115 -38.43 47.03 -29.96
C THR A 115 -39.34 47.28 -31.16
N ARG A 116 -39.39 46.35 -32.13
CA ARG A 116 -40.64 45.89 -32.76
C ARG A 116 -40.48 44.72 -33.74
N THR A 117 -41.22 43.64 -33.45
CA THR A 117 -42.03 42.80 -34.35
C THR A 117 -41.52 42.41 -35.76
N GLY A 118 -41.31 41.09 -35.93
CA GLY A 118 -42.16 40.25 -36.80
C GLY A 118 -41.87 40.22 -38.31
N GLY A 119 -41.54 39.04 -38.84
CA GLY A 119 -41.44 38.72 -40.27
C GLY A 119 -40.76 37.36 -40.49
N GLU A 120 -41.33 36.50 -41.32
CA GLU A 120 -40.98 35.07 -41.43
C GLU A 120 -39.93 34.74 -42.51
N ALA A 121 -39.50 33.48 -42.47
CA ALA A 121 -38.97 32.65 -43.57
C ALA A 121 -37.53 32.90 -44.08
N GLY A 122 -36.74 31.82 -44.15
CA GLY A 122 -35.42 31.80 -44.78
C GLY A 122 -34.45 30.79 -44.17
N ALA A 123 -34.69 29.49 -44.39
CA ALA A 123 -33.85 28.44 -43.84
C ALA A 123 -32.39 28.50 -44.36
N ARG A 124 -31.43 28.41 -43.44
CA ARG A 124 -30.06 27.93 -43.71
C ARG A 124 -29.68 26.96 -42.58
N PRO A 125 -29.14 25.77 -42.87
CA PRO A 125 -28.74 24.84 -41.82
C PRO A 125 -27.55 25.43 -41.07
N GLY A 126 -27.73 25.67 -39.76
CA GLY A 126 -26.63 26.02 -38.89
C GLY A 126 -25.65 24.86 -38.83
N ALA A 127 -24.37 25.14 -39.05
CA ALA A 127 -23.31 24.19 -38.70
C ALA A 127 -23.42 23.96 -37.18
N GLY A 128 -23.93 22.80 -36.80
CA GLY A 128 -23.87 22.36 -35.42
C GLY A 128 -22.40 22.28 -35.05
N SER A 129 -21.95 23.17 -34.16
CA SER A 129 -20.66 23.02 -33.50
C SER A 129 -20.71 21.68 -32.78
N GLY A 130 -20.09 20.66 -33.39
CA GLY A 130 -19.92 19.38 -32.72
C GLY A 130 -19.27 19.67 -31.39
N ALA A 131 -19.92 19.27 -30.31
CA ALA A 131 -19.21 19.03 -29.08
C ALA A 131 -18.19 17.94 -29.44
N GLU A 132 -16.93 18.33 -29.61
CA GLU A 132 -15.83 17.36 -29.73
C GLU A 132 -15.95 16.48 -28.49
N ALA A 133 -16.32 15.22 -28.74
CA ALA A 133 -16.39 14.23 -27.68
C ALA A 133 -15.00 14.17 -27.06
N GLU A 134 -14.92 14.55 -25.79
CA GLU A 134 -13.69 14.50 -25.01
C GLU A 134 -13.08 13.10 -25.21
N PRO A 135 -11.81 12.99 -25.64
CA PRO A 135 -11.23 11.71 -26.04
C PRO A 135 -11.39 10.70 -24.88
N PRO A 136 -11.77 9.44 -25.16
CA PRO A 136 -12.09 8.47 -24.13
C PRO A 136 -10.94 8.38 -23.13
N ALA A 137 -11.23 8.68 -21.87
CA ALA A 137 -10.23 8.79 -20.82
C ALA A 137 -9.39 7.50 -20.77
N VAL A 138 -8.07 7.64 -20.94
CA VAL A 138 -7.15 6.50 -20.97
C VAL A 138 -7.32 5.71 -19.66
N PRO A 139 -7.62 4.40 -19.71
CA PRO A 139 -7.94 3.62 -18.52
C PRO A 139 -6.73 3.61 -17.57
N ARG A 140 -6.95 3.97 -16.31
CA ARG A 140 -5.90 4.06 -15.29
C ARG A 140 -5.53 2.66 -14.77
N PRO A 141 -4.25 2.36 -14.48
CA PRO A 141 -3.86 1.11 -13.84
C PRO A 141 -4.56 0.92 -12.48
N VAL A 142 -5.36 -0.15 -12.35
CA VAL A 142 -6.14 -0.46 -11.15
C VAL A 142 -6.22 -1.96 -10.90
N VAL A 143 -6.13 -2.38 -9.64
CA VAL A 143 -6.35 -3.79 -9.28
C VAL A 143 -7.84 -4.09 -9.32
N THR A 144 -8.23 -5.04 -10.16
CA THR A 144 -9.63 -5.45 -10.41
C THR A 144 -9.95 -6.84 -9.85
N GLU A 145 -8.94 -7.62 -9.48
CA GLU A 145 -9.11 -8.94 -8.88
C GLU A 145 -7.97 -9.25 -7.91
N LEU A 146 -8.28 -9.86 -6.77
CA LEU A 146 -7.30 -10.43 -5.83
C LEU A 146 -7.50 -11.95 -5.73
N ARG A 147 -6.42 -12.73 -5.81
CA ARG A 147 -6.43 -14.19 -5.77
C ARG A 147 -5.62 -14.72 -4.60
N LEU A 148 -6.26 -15.49 -3.72
CA LEU A 148 -5.65 -16.23 -2.62
C LEU A 148 -5.70 -17.72 -2.94
N SER A 149 -4.79 -18.14 -3.82
CA SER A 149 -4.73 -19.52 -4.33
C SER A 149 -4.39 -20.52 -3.22
N ALA A 150 -3.49 -20.16 -2.30
CA ALA A 150 -3.18 -20.91 -1.08
C ALA A 150 -2.50 -19.98 -0.07
N TYR A 151 -3.26 -19.30 0.80
CA TYR A 151 -2.75 -18.25 1.68
C TYR A 151 -3.54 -18.17 2.98
N GLY A 152 -2.89 -18.42 4.11
CA GLY A 152 -3.52 -18.60 5.42
C GLY A 152 -4.67 -19.63 5.33
N GLY A 153 -5.81 -19.33 5.95
CA GLY A 153 -7.02 -20.15 5.85
C GLY A 153 -7.66 -20.24 4.45
N ARG A 154 -7.14 -19.54 3.42
CA ARG A 154 -7.77 -19.45 2.09
C ARG A 154 -7.10 -20.36 1.05
N ARG A 155 -7.92 -21.02 0.24
CA ARG A 155 -7.50 -21.82 -0.93
C ARG A 155 -8.43 -21.55 -2.10
N GLY A 156 -7.87 -21.35 -3.30
CA GLY A 156 -8.61 -21.11 -4.54
C GLY A 156 -9.53 -19.89 -4.55
N ALA A 157 -9.42 -18.98 -3.58
CA ALA A 157 -10.33 -17.85 -3.44
C ALA A 157 -9.97 -16.73 -4.42
N THR A 158 -10.98 -16.16 -5.08
CA THR A 158 -10.83 -15.05 -6.04
C THR A 158 -11.87 -13.99 -5.73
N TYR A 159 -11.43 -12.75 -5.55
CA TYR A 159 -12.26 -11.63 -5.12
C TYR A 159 -12.23 -10.50 -6.17
N PRO A 160 -13.34 -10.19 -6.85
CA PRO A 160 -13.41 -9.04 -7.74
C PRO A 160 -13.37 -7.75 -6.92
N LEU A 161 -12.66 -6.74 -7.42
CA LEU A 161 -12.53 -5.42 -6.82
C LEU A 161 -13.18 -4.38 -7.74
N GLY A 162 -14.29 -3.80 -7.29
CA GLY A 162 -14.94 -2.64 -7.90
C GLY A 162 -14.36 -1.31 -7.38
N PRO A 163 -14.89 -0.15 -7.84
CA PRO A 163 -14.46 1.17 -7.38
C PRO A 163 -14.61 1.36 -5.85
N VAL A 164 -15.66 0.79 -5.27
CA VAL A 164 -15.84 0.66 -3.81
C VAL A 164 -16.15 -0.80 -3.49
N THR A 165 -15.30 -1.47 -2.71
CA THR A 165 -15.45 -2.89 -2.35
C THR A 165 -15.31 -3.08 -0.85
N LEU A 166 -16.30 -3.72 -0.21
CA LEU A 166 -16.30 -4.01 1.22
C LEU A 166 -16.42 -5.52 1.50
N PHE A 167 -15.41 -6.09 2.14
CA PHE A 167 -15.43 -7.44 2.66
C PHE A 167 -16.18 -7.48 3.98
N THR A 168 -17.17 -8.37 4.11
CA THR A 168 -17.92 -8.57 5.35
C THR A 168 -17.98 -10.05 5.72
N GLY A 169 -18.45 -10.35 6.94
CA GLY A 169 -18.47 -11.71 7.49
C GLY A 169 -18.12 -11.74 8.98
N PRO A 170 -18.32 -12.87 9.66
CA PRO A 170 -18.08 -13.00 11.10
C PRO A 170 -16.62 -12.75 11.48
N SER A 171 -16.34 -12.54 12.77
CA SER A 171 -14.96 -12.57 13.28
C SER A 171 -14.30 -13.91 12.92
N GLY A 172 -13.03 -13.87 12.50
CA GLY A 172 -12.33 -15.05 11.98
C GLY A 172 -12.52 -15.35 10.49
N SER A 173 -13.46 -14.70 9.78
CA SER A 173 -13.64 -14.87 8.30
C SER A 173 -12.50 -14.31 7.43
N GLY A 174 -11.32 -14.02 8.00
CA GLY A 174 -10.14 -13.61 7.24
C GLY A 174 -10.27 -12.26 6.51
N LYS A 175 -11.18 -11.36 6.89
CA LYS A 175 -11.29 -10.00 6.31
C LYS A 175 -9.93 -9.29 6.26
N SER A 176 -9.26 -9.18 7.41
CA SER A 176 -7.90 -8.63 7.55
C SER A 176 -6.85 -9.42 6.76
N THR A 177 -7.01 -10.75 6.62
CA THR A 177 -6.13 -11.60 5.80
C THR A 177 -6.22 -11.25 4.31
N VAL A 178 -7.42 -10.95 3.81
CA VAL A 178 -7.65 -10.54 2.42
C VAL A 178 -7.06 -9.15 2.16
N LEU A 179 -7.31 -8.18 3.05
CA LEU A 179 -6.72 -6.85 2.92
C LEU A 179 -5.18 -6.89 3.06
N GLY A 180 -4.65 -7.64 4.02
CA GLY A 180 -3.21 -7.80 4.23
C GLY A 180 -2.50 -8.49 3.06
N ALA A 181 -3.15 -9.39 2.33
CA ALA A 181 -2.60 -9.96 1.09
C ALA A 181 -2.48 -8.91 -0.02
N TYR A 182 -3.44 -7.99 -0.13
CA TYR A 182 -3.36 -6.88 -1.09
C TYR A 182 -2.27 -5.88 -0.67
N GLU A 183 -2.17 -5.53 0.63
CA GLU A 183 -1.08 -4.71 1.15
C GLU A 183 0.30 -5.35 0.88
N ALA A 184 0.44 -6.67 1.07
CA ALA A 184 1.67 -7.39 0.78
C ALA A 184 2.06 -7.33 -0.72
N LEU A 185 1.10 -7.52 -1.63
CA LEU A 185 1.33 -7.34 -3.07
C LEU A 185 1.70 -5.88 -3.41
N ALA A 186 1.09 -4.89 -2.75
CA ALA A 186 1.42 -3.49 -2.96
C ALA A 186 2.86 -3.17 -2.54
N ARG A 187 3.31 -3.67 -1.39
CA ARG A 187 4.68 -3.52 -0.88
C ARG A 187 5.71 -4.23 -1.78
N LEU A 188 5.45 -5.47 -2.19
CA LEU A 188 6.28 -6.17 -3.18
C LEU A 188 6.35 -5.43 -4.53
N GLY A 189 5.25 -4.81 -4.96
CA GLY A 189 5.19 -3.96 -6.14
C GLY A 189 5.94 -2.62 -5.98
N ALA A 190 6.12 -2.14 -4.75
CA ALA A 190 6.95 -0.97 -4.44
C ALA A 190 8.46 -1.31 -4.39
N GLY A 191 8.81 -2.59 -4.23
CA GLY A 191 10.19 -3.07 -4.17
C GLY A 191 10.67 -3.48 -2.77
N ASP A 192 9.77 -3.53 -1.78
CA ASP A 192 10.11 -4.04 -0.43
C ASP A 192 10.61 -5.50 -0.52
N PRO A 193 11.70 -5.86 0.20
CA PRO A 193 12.19 -7.23 0.23
C PRO A 193 11.24 -8.15 1.00
N LEU A 194 11.19 -9.41 0.58
CA LEU A 194 10.21 -10.39 1.05
C LEU A 194 10.16 -10.56 2.57
N ALA A 195 11.31 -10.44 3.26
CA ALA A 195 11.42 -10.52 4.72
C ALA A 195 10.80 -9.32 5.46
N GLU A 196 10.78 -8.13 4.84
CA GLU A 196 10.08 -6.96 5.41
C GLU A 196 8.57 -7.03 5.15
N VAL A 197 8.15 -7.66 4.06
CA VAL A 197 6.74 -7.87 3.72
C VAL A 197 6.11 -8.96 4.60
N PHE A 198 6.83 -10.06 4.82
CA PHE A 198 6.37 -11.21 5.61
C PHE A 198 7.35 -11.54 6.75
N PRO A 199 7.33 -10.76 7.87
CA PRO A 199 8.20 -11.01 9.01
C PRO A 199 7.89 -12.33 9.75
N ASP A 200 6.64 -12.82 9.64
CA ASP A 200 6.25 -14.18 10.00
C ASP A 200 5.65 -14.87 8.76
N PRO A 201 6.48 -15.50 7.90
CA PRO A 201 5.98 -16.10 6.67
C PRO A 201 5.20 -17.40 6.93
N ALA A 202 5.38 -18.04 8.09
CA ALA A 202 4.70 -19.28 8.45
C ALA A 202 3.22 -19.04 8.73
N ALA A 203 2.86 -17.89 9.33
CA ALA A 203 1.46 -17.47 9.53
C ALA A 203 0.66 -17.31 8.21
N HIS A 204 1.35 -17.17 7.07
CA HIS A 204 0.73 -17.06 5.75
C HIS A 204 0.63 -18.41 5.01
N VAL A 205 1.27 -19.46 5.51
CA VAL A 205 1.12 -20.82 4.98
C VAL A 205 -0.21 -21.41 5.44
N PRO A 206 -1.01 -22.05 4.57
CA PRO A 206 -2.20 -22.76 5.01
C PRO A 206 -1.89 -23.86 6.03
N GLU A 207 -2.63 -23.92 7.13
CA GLU A 207 -2.41 -24.89 8.23
C GLU A 207 -2.41 -26.35 7.73
N SER A 208 -3.28 -26.66 6.77
CA SER A 208 -3.38 -27.98 6.14
C SER A 208 -2.27 -28.29 5.11
N ALA A 209 -1.36 -27.35 4.82
CA ALA A 209 -0.23 -27.60 3.93
C ALA A 209 0.81 -28.48 4.64
N ARG A 210 0.92 -29.74 4.21
CA ARG A 210 2.02 -30.62 4.59
C ARG A 210 3.33 -30.12 3.97
N PRO A 211 4.48 -30.27 4.66
CA PRO A 211 5.78 -30.10 4.01
C PRO A 211 5.96 -31.17 2.94
N ASP A 212 6.69 -30.83 1.87
CA ASP A 212 7.13 -31.82 0.89
C ASP A 212 8.32 -32.66 1.41
N SER A 213 8.86 -33.55 0.57
CA SER A 213 10.00 -34.41 0.90
C SER A 213 11.30 -33.65 1.23
N GLN A 214 11.37 -32.36 0.93
CA GLN A 214 12.49 -31.46 1.24
C GLN A 214 12.15 -30.50 2.39
N GLY A 215 11.06 -30.75 3.12
CA GLY A 215 10.60 -29.93 4.23
C GLY A 215 9.90 -28.63 3.81
N ARG A 216 9.67 -28.40 2.50
CA ARG A 216 9.27 -27.08 2.01
C ARG A 216 7.78 -26.83 2.21
N ARG A 217 7.44 -25.63 2.68
CA ARG A 217 6.08 -25.11 2.80
C ARG A 217 6.03 -23.66 2.31
N GLY A 218 4.85 -23.21 1.89
CA GLY A 218 4.71 -21.91 1.24
C GLY A 218 3.27 -21.56 0.89
N PHE A 219 3.11 -20.38 0.29
CA PHE A 219 1.82 -19.79 -0.05
C PHE A 219 1.81 -19.19 -1.47
N ARG A 220 0.60 -18.95 -1.98
CA ARG A 220 0.36 -18.37 -3.31
C ARG A 220 -0.71 -17.31 -3.28
N ILE A 221 -0.32 -16.12 -3.74
CA ILE A 221 -1.14 -14.91 -3.86
C ILE A 221 -0.98 -14.33 -5.26
N GLY A 222 -1.93 -13.54 -5.71
CA GLY A 222 -1.87 -12.89 -7.01
C GLY A 222 -2.95 -11.84 -7.18
N CYS A 223 -2.86 -11.06 -8.24
CA CYS A 223 -3.85 -10.06 -8.60
C CYS A 223 -4.02 -9.93 -10.11
N THR A 224 -5.12 -9.31 -10.54
CA THR A 224 -5.29 -8.79 -11.90
C THR A 224 -5.31 -7.28 -11.84
N VAL A 225 -4.47 -6.65 -12.65
CA VAL A 225 -4.39 -5.20 -12.82
C VAL A 225 -4.87 -4.87 -14.22
N ASP A 226 -5.94 -4.10 -14.33
CA ASP A 226 -6.48 -3.60 -15.59
C ASP A 226 -5.98 -2.16 -15.85
N GLY A 227 -6.01 -1.70 -17.10
CA GLY A 227 -5.38 -0.43 -17.50
C GLY A 227 -5.12 -0.32 -19.00
N PRO A 228 -4.14 0.51 -19.46
CA PRO A 228 -3.89 0.75 -20.88
C PRO A 228 -3.46 -0.50 -21.68
N ALA A 229 -2.81 -1.47 -21.03
CA ALA A 229 -2.45 -2.75 -21.63
C ALA A 229 -3.62 -3.76 -21.64
N GLY A 230 -4.78 -3.42 -21.05
CA GLY A 230 -5.85 -4.36 -20.70
C GLY A 230 -5.48 -5.25 -19.51
N PRO A 231 -6.26 -6.31 -19.21
CA PRO A 231 -6.06 -7.12 -18.02
C PRO A 231 -4.71 -7.86 -17.99
N VAL A 232 -3.87 -7.51 -17.02
CA VAL A 232 -2.59 -8.16 -16.72
C VAL A 232 -2.70 -8.93 -15.41
N ARG A 233 -2.34 -10.20 -15.43
CA ARG A 233 -2.48 -11.14 -14.31
C ARG A 233 -1.10 -11.51 -13.76
N LEU A 234 -0.85 -11.15 -12.51
CA LEU A 234 0.33 -11.51 -11.72
C LEU A 234 -0.01 -12.61 -10.71
N ASP A 235 0.63 -13.77 -10.81
CA ASP A 235 0.56 -14.86 -9.81
C ASP A 235 1.96 -15.08 -9.20
N LEU A 236 2.04 -15.10 -7.86
CA LEU A 236 3.26 -15.24 -7.07
C LEU A 236 3.21 -16.50 -6.18
N ALA A 237 4.32 -17.23 -6.12
CA ALA A 237 4.52 -18.37 -5.24
C ALA A 237 5.74 -18.14 -4.34
N VAL A 238 5.50 -18.14 -3.03
CA VAL A 238 6.49 -17.90 -1.98
C VAL A 238 6.68 -19.20 -1.20
N GLN A 239 7.92 -19.60 -1.00
CA GLN A 239 8.33 -20.55 0.03
C GLN A 239 8.53 -19.78 1.34
N ALA A 240 7.96 -20.29 2.42
CA ALA A 240 8.11 -19.77 3.77
C ALA A 240 9.10 -20.60 4.60
N GLU A 241 9.14 -21.91 4.35
CA GLU A 241 9.95 -22.89 5.08
C GLU A 241 10.66 -23.80 4.07
N PRO A 242 11.90 -24.27 4.32
CA PRO A 242 12.74 -23.93 5.49
C PRO A 242 13.32 -22.50 5.44
N GLU A 243 13.26 -21.85 4.27
CA GLU A 243 13.82 -20.52 4.04
C GLU A 243 12.83 -19.66 3.25
N LEU A 244 12.72 -18.38 3.60
CA LEU A 244 11.79 -17.43 2.98
C LEU A 244 12.33 -16.94 1.62
N ARG A 245 11.65 -17.30 0.52
CA ARG A 245 12.03 -16.88 -0.85
C ARG A 245 10.89 -17.02 -1.86
N ILE A 246 10.93 -16.23 -2.92
CA ILE A 246 10.08 -16.38 -4.11
C ILE A 246 10.58 -17.60 -4.88
N VAL A 247 9.73 -18.62 -5.04
CA VAL A 247 10.07 -19.84 -5.81
C VAL A 247 9.54 -19.82 -7.23
N GLY A 248 8.57 -18.94 -7.51
CA GLY A 248 8.08 -18.72 -8.87
C GLY A 248 7.10 -17.55 -8.96
N GLU A 249 7.12 -16.92 -10.11
CA GLU A 249 6.30 -15.78 -10.47
C GLU A 249 5.79 -15.99 -11.90
N ARG A 250 4.62 -15.44 -12.21
CA ARG A 250 4.04 -15.45 -13.54
C ARG A 250 3.29 -14.15 -13.82
N LEU A 251 3.78 -13.40 -14.80
CA LEU A 251 3.07 -12.26 -15.39
C LEU A 251 2.44 -12.73 -16.71
N THR A 252 1.13 -12.54 -16.86
CA THR A 252 0.36 -13.01 -18.02
C THR A 252 -0.60 -11.94 -18.54
N ARG A 253 -0.80 -11.91 -19.86
CA ARG A 253 -1.68 -10.97 -20.56
C ARG A 253 -2.32 -11.69 -21.73
N HIS A 254 -3.64 -11.60 -21.89
CA HIS A 254 -4.40 -12.31 -22.96
C HIS A 254 -4.03 -13.81 -23.13
N GLY A 255 -3.81 -14.51 -22.02
CA GLY A 255 -3.36 -15.92 -22.01
C GLY A 255 -1.87 -16.15 -22.32
N ARG A 256 -1.15 -15.15 -22.83
CA ARG A 256 0.30 -15.20 -23.08
C ARG A 256 1.07 -15.00 -21.78
N THR A 257 2.11 -15.80 -21.53
CA THR A 257 3.06 -15.55 -20.44
C THR A 257 4.11 -14.54 -20.91
N LEU A 258 4.26 -13.44 -20.17
CA LEU A 258 5.20 -12.35 -20.43
C LEU A 258 6.47 -12.48 -19.61
N LEU A 259 6.34 -12.85 -18.32
CA LEU A 259 7.42 -13.24 -17.43
C LEU A 259 7.05 -14.55 -16.74
N THR A 260 8.02 -15.43 -16.58
CA THR A 260 7.98 -16.49 -15.57
C THR A 260 9.32 -16.57 -14.84
N THR A 261 9.28 -16.77 -13.52
CA THR A 261 10.46 -17.15 -12.73
C THR A 261 10.29 -18.55 -12.16
N ALA A 262 11.41 -19.24 -11.94
CA ALA A 262 11.43 -20.54 -11.28
C ALA A 262 12.74 -20.72 -10.50
N LEU A 263 12.66 -21.19 -9.26
CA LEU A 263 13.83 -21.69 -8.54
C LEU A 263 14.39 -22.92 -9.26
N ARG A 264 15.67 -22.88 -9.64
CA ARG A 264 16.37 -23.96 -10.34
C ARG A 264 17.49 -24.59 -9.51
N ASP A 265 18.21 -23.75 -8.79
CA ASP A 265 19.26 -24.14 -7.85
C ASP A 265 18.89 -23.57 -6.47
N PRO A 266 18.37 -24.39 -5.53
CA PRO A 266 18.07 -23.95 -4.17
C PRO A 266 19.28 -23.43 -3.38
N GLY A 267 20.51 -23.79 -3.78
CA GLY A 267 21.75 -23.29 -3.19
C GLY A 267 22.11 -21.85 -3.55
N ARG A 268 21.30 -21.18 -4.39
CA ARG A 268 21.47 -19.77 -4.77
C ARG A 268 20.29 -18.93 -4.27
N SER A 269 20.57 -17.68 -3.92
CA SER A 269 19.57 -16.62 -3.66
C SER A 269 19.08 -15.97 -4.97
N THR A 270 18.75 -16.81 -5.96
CA THR A 270 18.30 -16.34 -7.28
C THR A 270 17.34 -17.32 -7.94
N VAL A 271 16.27 -16.79 -8.53
CA VAL A 271 15.40 -17.52 -9.45
C VAL A 271 15.84 -17.32 -10.89
N GLN A 272 15.67 -18.36 -11.71
CA GLN A 272 15.84 -18.23 -13.16
C GLN A 272 14.59 -17.56 -13.74
N ALA A 273 14.73 -16.31 -14.18
CA ALA A 273 13.70 -15.61 -14.92
C ALA A 273 13.78 -15.95 -16.42
N ALA A 274 12.63 -15.94 -17.08
CA ALA A 274 12.47 -15.96 -18.53
C ALA A 274 11.34 -15.00 -18.92
N TRP A 275 11.65 -14.01 -19.75
CA TRP A 275 10.66 -13.05 -20.26
C TRP A 275 10.61 -13.04 -21.78
N LEU A 276 9.47 -12.62 -22.31
CA LEU A 276 9.21 -12.53 -23.73
C LEU A 276 10.12 -11.49 -24.39
N THR A 277 10.78 -11.89 -25.48
CA THR A 277 11.52 -10.96 -26.35
C THR A 277 10.90 -10.89 -27.74
N ALA A 278 10.44 -12.01 -28.32
CA ALA A 278 9.86 -12.03 -29.67
C ALA A 278 10.73 -11.33 -30.74
N GLY A 279 12.06 -11.47 -30.63
CA GLY A 279 13.03 -11.02 -31.61
C GLY A 279 13.72 -12.21 -32.28
N THR A 280 15.02 -12.09 -32.57
CA THR A 280 15.87 -13.22 -32.99
C THR A 280 15.89 -14.35 -31.96
N THR A 281 15.79 -14.01 -30.67
CA THR A 281 15.46 -14.95 -29.60
C THR A 281 14.00 -14.76 -29.15
N PRO A 282 13.23 -15.86 -28.95
CA PRO A 282 11.83 -15.75 -28.54
C PRO A 282 11.70 -15.28 -27.09
N VAL A 283 12.62 -15.69 -26.22
CA VAL A 283 12.69 -15.30 -24.80
C VAL A 283 14.12 -14.96 -24.40
N THR A 284 14.27 -14.03 -23.47
CA THR A 284 15.53 -13.77 -22.77
C THR A 284 15.49 -14.43 -21.39
N ARG A 285 16.62 -14.98 -20.95
CA ARG A 285 16.79 -15.63 -19.64
C ARG A 285 17.90 -14.95 -18.86
N ALA A 286 17.65 -14.63 -17.59
CA ALA A 286 18.64 -14.12 -16.66
C ALA A 286 18.28 -14.52 -15.21
N PRO A 287 19.26 -14.60 -14.30
CA PRO A 287 18.94 -14.69 -12.88
C PRO A 287 18.31 -13.37 -12.39
N LEU A 288 17.30 -13.50 -11.55
CA LEU A 288 16.78 -12.42 -10.70
C LEU A 288 16.96 -12.85 -9.22
N PRO A 289 17.12 -11.91 -8.29
CA PRO A 289 17.10 -12.22 -6.85
C PRO A 289 15.78 -12.92 -6.47
N ASP A 290 15.82 -13.79 -5.45
CA ASP A 290 14.65 -14.53 -4.97
C ASP A 290 13.94 -13.89 -3.76
N ASP A 291 14.34 -12.70 -3.34
CA ASP A 291 13.71 -11.89 -2.29
C ASP A 291 12.94 -10.66 -2.80
N LEU A 292 12.99 -10.35 -4.10
CA LEU A 292 12.34 -9.20 -4.73
C LEU A 292 11.40 -9.62 -5.87
N LEU A 293 10.30 -8.89 -6.04
CA LEU A 293 9.33 -9.16 -7.11
C LEU A 293 9.96 -8.92 -8.49
N GLY A 294 10.07 -9.97 -9.30
CA GLY A 294 10.70 -9.92 -10.62
C GLY A 294 10.00 -8.95 -11.58
N THR A 295 8.66 -8.86 -11.51
CA THR A 295 7.87 -7.85 -12.25
C THR A 295 8.31 -6.42 -11.94
N ALA A 296 8.63 -6.10 -10.68
CA ALA A 296 9.11 -4.75 -10.31
C ALA A 296 10.53 -4.47 -10.84
N LEU A 297 11.32 -5.51 -11.11
CA LEU A 297 12.67 -5.38 -11.68
C LEU A 297 12.69 -5.28 -13.21
N LEU A 298 11.62 -5.65 -13.92
CA LEU A 298 11.59 -5.67 -15.39
C LEU A 298 11.91 -4.30 -16.05
N PRO A 299 11.40 -3.14 -15.57
CA PRO A 299 11.76 -1.82 -16.13
C PRO A 299 13.26 -1.51 -16.06
N LEU A 300 14.01 -2.13 -15.14
CA LEU A 300 15.45 -1.96 -14.97
C LEU A 300 16.28 -3.01 -15.74
N ARG A 301 15.64 -4.00 -16.37
CA ARG A 301 16.28 -5.18 -16.97
C ARG A 301 15.94 -5.42 -18.44
N VAL A 302 14.84 -4.83 -18.93
CA VAL A 302 14.32 -5.04 -20.28
C VAL A 302 14.55 -3.80 -21.13
N ALA A 303 15.26 -3.94 -22.25
CA ALA A 303 15.68 -2.80 -23.08
C ALA A 303 14.56 -2.18 -23.96
N GLY A 304 13.39 -2.82 -24.09
CA GLY A 304 12.30 -2.33 -24.93
C GLY A 304 12.56 -2.34 -26.44
N ALA A 305 13.63 -3.02 -26.90
CA ALA A 305 14.09 -2.97 -28.29
C ALA A 305 13.17 -3.72 -29.28
N THR A 306 12.36 -4.65 -28.79
CA THR A 306 11.43 -5.47 -29.59
C THR A 306 9.97 -5.21 -29.18
N GLU A 307 9.03 -5.67 -30.00
CA GLU A 307 7.60 -5.63 -29.64
C GLU A 307 7.30 -6.48 -28.39
N GLY A 308 7.87 -7.69 -28.29
CA GLY A 308 7.71 -8.54 -27.10
C GLY A 308 8.26 -7.90 -25.83
N GLN A 309 9.40 -7.21 -25.91
CA GLN A 309 9.96 -6.47 -24.77
C GLN A 309 9.10 -5.26 -24.38
N ARG A 310 8.52 -4.55 -25.35
CA ARG A 310 7.57 -3.45 -25.07
C ARG A 310 6.26 -3.96 -24.45
N GLU A 311 5.77 -5.14 -24.86
CA GLU A 311 4.62 -5.80 -24.21
C GLU A 311 4.94 -6.19 -22.75
N VAL A 312 6.14 -6.72 -22.49
CA VAL A 312 6.62 -7.04 -21.13
C VAL A 312 6.71 -5.78 -20.26
N LEU A 313 7.31 -4.71 -20.76
CA LEU A 313 7.45 -3.43 -20.04
C LEU A 313 6.08 -2.83 -19.71
N ALA A 314 5.19 -2.67 -20.71
CA ALA A 314 3.87 -2.08 -20.50
C ALA A 314 3.03 -2.86 -19.48
N ALA A 315 3.11 -4.20 -19.49
CA ALA A 315 2.41 -5.03 -18.51
C ALA A 315 3.03 -4.95 -17.10
N ALA A 316 4.35 -4.88 -17.00
CA ALA A 316 5.06 -4.75 -15.74
C ALA A 316 4.82 -3.38 -15.09
N GLU A 317 4.99 -2.31 -15.86
CA GLU A 317 4.72 -0.92 -15.45
C GLU A 317 3.27 -0.76 -15.01
N GLN A 318 2.28 -1.22 -15.78
CA GLN A 318 0.87 -1.19 -15.36
C GLN A 318 0.66 -1.91 -14.03
N THR A 319 1.24 -3.10 -13.86
CA THR A 319 1.10 -3.91 -12.63
C THR A 319 1.70 -3.17 -11.43
N VAL A 320 2.92 -2.67 -11.57
CA VAL A 320 3.64 -1.89 -10.54
C VAL A 320 2.89 -0.61 -10.19
N VAL A 321 2.36 0.12 -11.18
CA VAL A 321 1.60 1.37 -10.95
C VAL A 321 0.29 1.10 -10.21
N GLY A 322 -0.46 0.07 -10.62
CA GLY A 322 -1.71 -0.31 -9.95
C GLY A 322 -1.51 -0.82 -8.52
N LEU A 323 -0.36 -1.44 -8.23
CA LEU A 323 0.02 -1.90 -6.89
C LEU A 323 0.54 -0.77 -5.99
N ARG A 324 1.48 0.06 -6.49
CA ARG A 324 2.04 1.22 -5.77
C ARG A 324 1.02 2.34 -5.49
N SER A 325 -0.10 2.35 -6.22
CA SER A 325 -1.19 3.31 -5.98
C SER A 325 -2.05 2.98 -4.74
N LEU A 326 -1.67 2.02 -3.89
CA LEU A 326 -2.40 1.67 -2.68
C LEU A 326 -1.91 2.47 -1.45
N PHE A 327 -2.84 3.09 -0.70
CA PHE A 327 -2.57 3.71 0.59
C PHE A 327 -3.34 3.00 1.71
N PRO A 328 -2.66 2.30 2.64
CA PRO A 328 -3.30 1.74 3.82
C PRO A 328 -3.61 2.86 4.83
N CYS A 329 -4.87 2.96 5.23
CA CYS A 329 -5.35 3.93 6.22
C CYS A 329 -6.05 3.18 7.36
N GLY A 330 -5.49 3.27 8.55
CA GLY A 330 -6.04 2.67 9.77
C GLY A 330 -5.97 3.68 10.91
N PRO A 331 -6.89 4.67 10.98
CA PRO A 331 -6.77 5.76 11.93
C PRO A 331 -6.82 5.28 13.38
N VAL A 332 -5.86 5.73 14.20
CA VAL A 332 -5.71 5.36 15.61
C VAL A 332 -6.04 6.58 16.49
N PRO A 333 -7.28 6.72 17.01
CA PRO A 333 -7.74 7.90 17.74
C PRO A 333 -6.77 8.43 18.80
N ASP A 334 -6.18 7.56 19.63
CA ASP A 334 -5.25 7.97 20.68
C ASP A 334 -4.04 8.77 20.16
N ARG A 335 -3.51 8.39 18.99
CA ARG A 335 -2.38 9.08 18.34
C ARG A 335 -2.79 10.41 17.72
N MET A 336 -4.07 10.60 17.41
CA MET A 336 -4.64 11.77 16.73
C MET A 336 -5.02 12.92 17.68
N ARG A 337 -5.01 12.66 19.00
CA ARG A 337 -5.50 13.59 20.02
C ARG A 337 -4.50 14.68 20.40
N ALA A 338 -3.21 14.38 20.34
CA ALA A 338 -2.14 15.29 20.74
C ALA A 338 -1.94 16.42 19.71
N PRO A 339 -1.53 17.63 20.12
CA PRO A 339 -0.86 18.57 19.23
C PRO A 339 0.40 17.94 18.65
N VAL A 340 0.73 18.25 17.39
CA VAL A 340 1.86 17.66 16.67
C VAL A 340 2.78 18.75 16.13
N LEU A 341 4.08 18.47 15.98
CA LEU A 341 4.99 19.39 15.30
C LEU A 341 4.66 19.46 13.79
N PRO A 342 4.71 20.64 13.15
CA PRO A 342 4.66 20.74 11.70
C PRO A 342 5.89 20.11 11.04
N GLY A 343 5.68 19.25 10.04
CA GLY A 343 6.70 18.65 9.18
C GLY A 343 6.29 18.74 7.69
N GLU A 344 6.41 17.63 6.95
CA GLU A 344 6.08 17.59 5.52
C GLU A 344 4.57 17.74 5.20
N GLY A 345 3.71 17.54 6.19
CA GLY A 345 2.25 17.52 6.05
C GLY A 345 1.77 16.44 5.08
N ARG A 346 2.34 15.24 5.17
CA ARG A 346 1.82 14.02 4.53
C ARG A 346 1.13 13.16 5.58
N LEU A 347 -0.10 12.73 5.32
CA LEU A 347 -0.91 11.96 6.27
C LEU A 347 -0.35 10.55 6.45
N LEU A 348 -0.01 10.21 7.70
CA LEU A 348 0.48 8.88 8.07
C LEU A 348 -0.64 7.83 8.01
N ARG A 349 -0.26 6.56 7.84
CA ARG A 349 -1.18 5.39 7.88
C ARG A 349 -2.12 5.39 9.08
N ASP A 350 -1.59 5.70 10.26
CA ASP A 350 -2.33 5.75 11.53
C ASP A 350 -3.07 7.08 11.77
N CYS A 351 -2.91 8.04 10.84
CA CYS A 351 -3.43 9.40 10.88
C CYS A 351 -3.03 10.21 12.13
N GLY A 352 -2.00 9.81 12.88
CA GLY A 352 -1.59 10.49 14.12
C GLY A 352 -1.27 11.98 13.92
N ASN A 353 -0.78 12.35 12.73
CA ASN A 353 -0.51 13.73 12.35
C ASN A 353 -1.70 14.48 11.69
N LEU A 354 -2.95 14.05 11.90
CA LEU A 354 -4.15 14.68 11.31
C LEU A 354 -4.17 16.21 11.49
N ALA A 355 -3.78 16.73 12.66
CA ALA A 355 -3.76 18.17 12.93
C ALA A 355 -2.72 18.94 12.07
N GLU A 356 -1.59 18.33 11.74
CA GLU A 356 -0.58 18.87 10.81
C GLU A 356 -1.13 18.96 9.38
N VAL A 357 -1.72 17.87 8.90
CA VAL A 357 -2.24 17.79 7.52
C VAL A 357 -3.42 18.74 7.33
N LEU A 358 -4.25 18.92 8.35
CA LEU A 358 -5.30 19.96 8.36
C LEU A 358 -4.69 21.36 8.36
N HIS A 359 -3.60 21.62 9.10
CA HIS A 359 -2.89 22.90 9.06
C HIS A 359 -2.32 23.19 7.66
N ARG A 360 -1.68 22.21 7.01
CA ARG A 360 -1.22 22.35 5.62
C ARG A 360 -2.39 22.57 4.67
N THR A 361 -3.47 21.79 4.78
CA THR A 361 -4.64 21.86 3.88
C THR A 361 -5.38 23.19 3.99
N HIS A 362 -5.56 23.72 5.20
CA HIS A 362 -6.18 25.02 5.45
C HIS A 362 -5.45 26.16 4.72
N ASN A 363 -4.11 26.16 4.78
CA ASN A 363 -3.28 27.20 4.17
C ASN A 363 -3.05 27.00 2.66
N ALA A 364 -2.95 25.74 2.19
CA ALA A 364 -2.56 25.44 0.81
C ALA A 364 -3.74 25.24 -0.17
N CYS A 365 -4.93 24.87 0.32
CA CYS A 365 -6.07 24.59 -0.58
C CYS A 365 -7.43 24.94 0.06
N PRO A 366 -7.87 26.21 0.01
CA PRO A 366 -9.14 26.65 0.59
C PRO A 366 -10.36 25.86 0.09
N ARG A 367 -10.39 25.45 -1.18
CA ARG A 367 -11.48 24.62 -1.74
C ARG A 367 -11.56 23.23 -1.07
N ARG A 368 -10.43 22.54 -0.91
CA ARG A 368 -10.38 21.24 -0.20
C ARG A 368 -10.75 21.41 1.27
N HIS A 369 -10.26 22.46 1.90
CA HIS A 369 -10.58 22.80 3.29
C HIS A 369 -12.09 23.05 3.50
N GLN A 370 -12.74 23.80 2.60
CA GLN A 370 -14.19 24.02 2.63
C GLN A 370 -14.98 22.72 2.41
N ARG A 371 -14.58 21.88 1.43
CA ARG A 371 -15.21 20.55 1.20
C ARG A 371 -15.06 19.65 2.44
N PHE A 372 -13.90 19.65 3.09
CA PHE A 372 -13.66 18.93 4.33
C PHE A 372 -14.53 19.44 5.49
N ALA A 373 -14.69 20.76 5.64
CA ALA A 373 -15.56 21.35 6.66
C ALA A 373 -17.04 20.96 6.48
N ALA A 374 -17.54 20.89 5.24
CA ALA A 374 -18.88 20.40 4.96
C ALA A 374 -19.06 18.92 5.35
N VAL A 375 -18.07 18.07 5.02
CA VAL A 375 -18.07 16.65 5.41
C VAL A 375 -17.97 16.48 6.93
N ALA A 376 -17.17 17.29 7.62
CA ALA A 376 -17.12 17.31 9.09
C ALA A 376 -18.49 17.63 9.70
N GLY A 377 -19.26 18.55 9.11
CA GLY A 377 -20.65 18.83 9.52
C GLY A 377 -21.62 17.66 9.33
N ALA A 378 -21.39 16.79 8.35
CA ALA A 378 -22.24 15.62 8.11
C ALA A 378 -22.04 14.51 9.17
N GLY A 379 -20.81 14.30 9.66
CA GLY A 379 -20.47 13.18 10.55
C GLY A 379 -20.11 13.52 11.99
N CYS A 380 -19.66 14.72 12.32
CA CYS A 380 -19.39 15.09 13.72
C CYS A 380 -20.69 15.36 14.50
N ALA A 381 -20.62 15.32 15.83
CA ALA A 381 -21.78 15.50 16.70
C ALA A 381 -22.11 17.00 16.90
N GLY A 382 -23.37 17.39 16.68
CA GLY A 382 -23.81 18.79 16.78
C GLY A 382 -23.27 19.70 15.65
N PRO A 383 -23.60 21.00 15.66
CA PRO A 383 -23.25 21.90 14.57
C PRO A 383 -21.73 22.04 14.42
N VAL A 384 -21.25 21.91 13.18
CA VAL A 384 -19.91 22.28 12.75
C VAL A 384 -20.03 23.34 11.65
N THR A 385 -19.38 24.48 11.83
CA THR A 385 -19.40 25.61 10.90
C THR A 385 -18.06 25.78 10.16
N GLY A 386 -17.08 24.94 10.46
CA GLY A 386 -15.73 25.04 9.92
C GLY A 386 -14.75 24.13 10.65
N VAL A 387 -13.54 24.02 10.11
CA VAL A 387 -12.40 23.37 10.77
C VAL A 387 -11.33 24.45 10.97
N GLY A 388 -10.92 24.67 12.21
CA GLY A 388 -9.88 25.63 12.56
C GLY A 388 -8.55 24.94 12.81
N VAL A 389 -7.45 25.69 12.71
CA VAL A 389 -6.11 25.24 13.07
C VAL A 389 -5.43 26.31 13.91
N GLN A 390 -4.69 25.89 14.93
CA GLN A 390 -4.05 26.76 15.91
C GLN A 390 -2.61 26.30 16.11
N ARG A 391 -1.65 27.22 15.95
CA ARG A 391 -0.28 27.05 16.44
C ARG A 391 -0.25 27.35 17.94
N LEU A 392 0.42 26.50 18.71
CA LEU A 392 0.63 26.65 20.14
C LEU A 392 2.01 27.29 20.42
N PRO A 393 2.25 27.82 21.64
CA PRO A 393 3.51 28.51 21.97
C PRO A 393 4.76 27.63 21.91
N ASP A 394 4.60 26.31 22.02
CA ASP A 394 5.65 25.29 21.88
C ASP A 394 5.98 24.95 20.41
N GLY A 395 5.35 25.63 19.44
CA GLY A 395 5.53 25.39 18.01
C GLY A 395 4.66 24.26 17.43
N THR A 396 3.94 23.50 18.25
CA THR A 396 3.02 22.46 17.78
C THR A 396 1.76 23.06 17.15
N VAL A 397 1.05 22.26 16.36
CA VAL A 397 -0.26 22.59 15.78
C VAL A 397 -1.35 21.67 16.30
N ARG A 398 -2.52 22.26 16.54
CA ARG A 398 -3.75 21.55 16.91
C ARG A 398 -4.89 21.98 15.99
N ALA A 399 -5.65 21.02 15.49
CA ALA A 399 -6.90 21.29 14.78
C ALA A 399 -8.11 21.36 15.73
N LEU A 400 -9.15 22.06 15.29
CA LEU A 400 -10.37 22.32 16.03
C LEU A 400 -11.60 22.20 15.10
N LEU A 401 -12.75 21.78 15.64
CA LEU A 401 -14.04 21.95 14.99
C LEU A 401 -14.66 23.28 15.43
N ALA A 402 -14.91 24.20 14.50
CA ALA A 402 -15.66 25.42 14.78
C ALA A 402 -17.15 25.08 14.94
N ARG A 403 -17.79 25.59 16.00
CA ARG A 403 -19.17 25.22 16.39
C ARG A 403 -20.12 26.43 16.43
N GLY A 404 -19.96 27.34 15.46
CA GLY A 404 -20.71 28.58 15.38
C GLY A 404 -20.49 29.46 16.61
N THR A 405 -21.56 29.72 17.36
CA THR A 405 -21.54 30.51 18.60
C THR A 405 -20.95 29.79 19.81
N ARG A 406 -20.68 28.47 19.71
CA ARG A 406 -20.06 27.68 20.79
C ARG A 406 -18.53 27.67 20.65
N PRO A 407 -17.77 27.53 21.76
CA PRO A 407 -16.32 27.36 21.70
C PRO A 407 -15.88 26.24 20.75
N ALA A 408 -14.84 26.51 19.96
CA ALA A 408 -14.29 25.53 19.03
C ALA A 408 -13.74 24.30 19.79
N THR A 409 -14.07 23.10 19.32
CA THR A 409 -13.72 21.85 20.00
C THR A 409 -12.37 21.32 19.51
N PRO A 410 -11.35 21.14 20.38
CA PRO A 410 -10.10 20.46 20.02
C PRO A 410 -10.34 19.06 19.44
N LEU A 411 -9.55 18.61 18.45
CA LEU A 411 -9.56 17.19 18.05
C LEU A 411 -9.33 16.25 19.24
N GLY A 412 -8.41 16.62 20.15
CA GLY A 412 -8.14 15.86 21.38
C GLY A 412 -9.34 15.60 22.30
N ARG A 413 -10.46 16.33 22.13
CA ARG A 413 -11.70 16.17 22.91
C ARG A 413 -12.85 15.48 22.14
N LEU A 414 -12.64 15.08 20.90
CA LEU A 414 -13.65 14.39 20.10
C LEU A 414 -13.78 12.91 20.47
N GLY A 415 -14.91 12.29 20.10
CA GLY A 415 -15.07 10.84 20.20
C GLY A 415 -14.19 10.09 19.19
N ASP A 416 -13.87 8.82 19.48
CA ASP A 416 -13.06 7.97 18.58
C ASP A 416 -13.69 7.84 17.18
N GLY A 417 -15.01 7.70 17.11
CA GLY A 417 -15.76 7.68 15.85
C GLY A 417 -15.65 8.99 15.05
N GLU A 418 -15.72 10.14 15.73
CA GLU A 418 -15.50 11.44 15.08
C GLU A 418 -14.07 11.56 14.54
N LEU A 419 -13.06 11.10 15.29
CA LEU A 419 -11.67 11.11 14.84
C LEU A 419 -11.47 10.19 13.63
N ARG A 420 -11.91 8.92 13.70
CA ARG A 420 -11.82 7.97 12.56
C ARG A 420 -12.55 8.49 11.33
N TYR A 421 -13.77 9.01 11.50
CA TYR A 421 -14.54 9.63 10.42
C TYR A 421 -13.79 10.79 9.77
N LEU A 422 -13.25 11.73 10.57
CA LEU A 422 -12.50 12.88 10.05
C LEU A 422 -11.21 12.48 9.33
N ALA A 423 -10.50 11.45 9.82
CA ALA A 423 -9.32 10.93 9.13
C ALA A 423 -9.68 10.30 7.77
N LEU A 424 -10.62 9.35 7.74
CA LEU A 424 -11.04 8.67 6.51
C LEU A 424 -11.60 9.67 5.48
N ALA A 425 -12.40 10.65 5.95
CA ALA A 425 -12.90 11.74 5.12
C ALA A 425 -11.78 12.64 4.56
N LEU A 426 -10.73 12.94 5.34
CA LEU A 426 -9.60 13.71 4.85
C LEU A 426 -8.84 12.93 3.78
N THR A 427 -8.52 11.66 4.05
CA THR A 427 -7.81 10.78 3.11
C THR A 427 -8.53 10.71 1.76
N LEU A 428 -9.85 10.50 1.76
CA LEU A 428 -10.68 10.50 0.55
C LEU A 428 -10.67 11.86 -0.19
N LEU A 429 -10.56 12.98 0.53
CA LEU A 429 -10.51 14.32 -0.07
C LEU A 429 -9.10 14.77 -0.47
N THR A 430 -8.08 13.93 -0.27
CA THR A 430 -6.68 14.20 -0.59
C THR A 430 -6.15 13.25 -1.66
N GLY A 431 -5.43 13.81 -2.63
CA GLY A 431 -4.66 13.01 -3.59
C GLY A 431 -3.31 12.56 -3.01
N PRO A 432 -2.56 11.69 -3.72
CA PRO A 432 -1.35 11.05 -3.22
C PRO A 432 -0.26 12.03 -2.73
N GLY A 433 -0.16 13.24 -3.29
CA GLY A 433 0.78 14.28 -2.83
C GLY A 433 0.57 14.83 -1.41
N VAL A 434 -0.48 14.39 -0.71
CA VAL A 434 -0.76 14.72 0.70
C VAL A 434 -0.77 13.47 1.59
N LEU A 435 -0.50 12.28 1.04
CA LEU A 435 -0.43 11.02 1.78
C LEU A 435 1.02 10.58 1.98
N ALA A 436 1.32 9.89 3.08
CA ALA A 436 2.64 9.34 3.36
C ALA A 436 2.83 8.02 2.59
N MET A 437 2.95 8.15 1.27
CA MET A 437 3.24 7.07 0.32
C MET A 437 4.31 7.52 -0.68
N ASP A 438 5.00 6.55 -1.28
CA ASP A 438 5.92 6.81 -2.37
C ASP A 438 5.14 7.19 -3.63
N ARG A 439 5.36 8.43 -4.06
CA ARG A 439 4.77 8.92 -5.31
C ARG A 439 5.45 8.23 -6.48
N ILE A 440 4.65 7.77 -7.42
CA ILE A 440 5.08 7.30 -8.73
C ILE A 440 5.37 8.55 -9.57
N ALA A 441 6.48 9.23 -9.30
CA ALA A 441 6.83 10.50 -9.93
C ALA A 441 7.06 10.36 -11.44
N GLU A 442 7.29 9.14 -11.92
CA GLU A 442 7.45 8.78 -13.32
C GLU A 442 6.13 8.82 -14.12
N VAL A 443 4.98 8.77 -13.43
CA VAL A 443 3.64 8.70 -14.03
C VAL A 443 2.84 9.96 -13.69
N PRO A 444 2.24 10.67 -14.67
CA PRO A 444 1.41 11.84 -14.39
C PRO A 444 0.26 11.52 -13.42
N ASP A 445 0.01 12.40 -12.43
CA ASP A 445 -1.09 12.25 -11.45
C ASP A 445 -2.46 11.95 -12.12
N ALA A 446 -2.70 12.49 -13.32
CA ALA A 446 -3.93 12.27 -14.10
C ALA A 446 -4.11 10.82 -14.59
N MET A 447 -3.05 10.01 -14.62
CA MET A 447 -3.05 8.59 -14.99
C MET A 447 -3.05 7.65 -13.78
N GLN A 448 -2.86 8.17 -12.56
CA GLN A 448 -2.87 7.38 -11.32
C GLN A 448 -4.28 7.28 -10.74
N CYS A 449 -4.63 6.12 -10.16
CA CYS A 449 -5.88 5.90 -9.45
C CYS A 449 -5.56 5.36 -8.05
N LEU A 450 -5.66 6.23 -7.04
CA LEU A 450 -5.36 5.88 -5.65
C LEU A 450 -6.34 4.80 -5.16
N THR A 451 -5.87 3.79 -4.46
CA THR A 451 -6.73 2.82 -3.75
C THR A 451 -6.54 2.97 -2.25
N LEU A 452 -7.58 3.45 -1.57
CA LEU A 452 -7.65 3.51 -0.12
C LEU A 452 -7.95 2.12 0.45
N LEU A 453 -6.99 1.55 1.18
CA LEU A 453 -7.16 0.26 1.87
C LEU A 453 -7.47 0.50 3.35
N THR A 454 -8.58 -0.02 3.87
CA THR A 454 -9.01 0.23 5.27
C THR A 454 -9.65 -0.98 5.93
N ASP A 455 -9.10 -1.42 7.06
CA ASP A 455 -9.66 -2.51 7.87
C ASP A 455 -10.58 -1.95 8.98
N ASP A 456 -11.69 -2.64 9.20
CA ASP A 456 -12.86 -2.22 9.99
C ASP A 456 -13.29 -0.77 9.73
N LEU A 457 -13.73 -0.45 8.50
CA LEU A 457 -14.17 0.88 8.07
C LEU A 457 -15.13 1.55 9.07
N ASP A 458 -16.06 0.77 9.59
CA ASP A 458 -17.14 1.17 10.49
C ASP A 458 -16.80 1.11 11.99
N ARG A 459 -15.59 0.65 12.35
CA ARG A 459 -15.20 0.52 13.78
C ARG A 459 -15.31 1.86 14.51
N GLY A 460 -16.22 1.90 15.48
CA GLY A 460 -16.49 3.06 16.32
C GLY A 460 -17.28 4.19 15.64
N LEU A 461 -17.70 4.02 14.38
CA LEU A 461 -18.54 4.99 13.68
C LEU A 461 -20.03 4.74 14.01
N ASP A 462 -20.81 5.82 14.14
CA ASP A 462 -22.26 5.72 14.19
C ASP A 462 -22.87 5.47 12.79
N ALA A 463 -24.12 5.02 12.72
CA ALA A 463 -24.79 4.71 11.44
C ALA A 463 -24.92 5.91 10.47
N ARG A 464 -24.88 7.16 10.98
CA ARG A 464 -24.88 8.39 10.17
C ARG A 464 -23.47 8.70 9.66
N GLN A 465 -22.43 8.47 10.46
CA GLN A 465 -21.03 8.57 10.05
C GLN A 465 -20.72 7.55 8.95
N THR A 466 -21.16 6.30 9.12
CA THR A 466 -21.06 5.27 8.09
C THR A 466 -21.85 5.65 6.83
N ALA A 467 -23.08 6.18 6.96
CA ALA A 467 -23.85 6.71 5.82
C ALA A 467 -23.07 7.78 5.03
N ALA A 468 -22.59 8.80 5.74
CA ALA A 468 -21.92 9.95 5.15
C ALA A 468 -20.58 9.55 4.51
N LEU A 469 -19.86 8.60 5.11
CA LEU A 469 -18.58 8.10 4.57
C LEU A 469 -18.79 7.24 3.31
N LEU A 470 -19.80 6.37 3.28
CA LEU A 470 -20.16 5.61 2.07
C LEU A 470 -20.62 6.53 0.93
N ALA A 471 -21.44 7.55 1.22
CA ALA A 471 -21.87 8.54 0.24
C ALA A 471 -20.69 9.39 -0.28
N LEU A 472 -19.76 9.77 0.59
CA LEU A 472 -18.53 10.48 0.20
C LEU A 472 -17.64 9.60 -0.70
N THR A 473 -17.48 8.33 -0.33
CA THR A 473 -16.61 7.37 -1.05
C THR A 473 -17.15 7.09 -2.45
N THR A 474 -18.44 6.83 -2.59
CA THR A 474 -19.09 6.58 -3.89
C THR A 474 -19.07 7.80 -4.79
N ALA A 475 -19.33 9.01 -4.27
CA ALA A 475 -19.21 10.24 -5.03
C ALA A 475 -17.79 10.50 -5.56
N ILE A 476 -16.75 10.18 -4.78
CA ILE A 476 -15.35 10.35 -5.19
C ILE A 476 -14.88 9.22 -6.12
N ALA A 477 -15.39 8.00 -5.93
CA ALA A 477 -15.11 6.87 -6.80
C ALA A 477 -15.75 7.03 -8.20
N ALA A 478 -16.87 7.74 -8.29
CA ALA A 478 -17.47 8.13 -9.57
C ALA A 478 -16.57 9.07 -10.39
N ASP A 479 -15.76 9.93 -9.72
CA ASP A 479 -14.74 10.75 -10.39
C ASP A 479 -13.53 9.91 -10.91
N GLY A 480 -13.47 8.60 -10.60
CA GLY A 480 -12.45 7.67 -11.08
C GLY A 480 -11.03 7.90 -10.57
N HIS A 481 -10.82 8.84 -9.65
CA HIS A 481 -9.51 9.21 -9.11
C HIS A 481 -9.08 8.41 -7.88
N ILE A 482 -10.06 7.97 -7.07
CA ILE A 482 -9.82 7.23 -5.83
C ILE A 482 -10.80 6.06 -5.75
N ARG A 483 -10.29 4.89 -5.38
CA ARG A 483 -11.05 3.67 -5.09
C ARG A 483 -10.96 3.36 -3.60
N LEU A 484 -11.91 2.60 -3.08
CA LEU A 484 -11.85 2.09 -1.70
C LEU A 484 -11.98 0.57 -1.71
N VAL A 485 -11.07 -0.09 -1.02
CA VAL A 485 -11.16 -1.51 -0.68
C VAL A 485 -11.02 -1.63 0.83
N GLY A 486 -11.99 -2.26 1.48
CA GLY A 486 -11.94 -2.34 2.94
C GLY A 486 -12.76 -3.47 3.51
N SER A 487 -12.81 -3.55 4.83
CA SER A 487 -13.68 -4.48 5.54
C SER A 487 -14.72 -3.73 6.36
N ALA A 488 -15.86 -4.39 6.61
CA ALA A 488 -16.99 -3.80 7.33
C ALA A 488 -17.75 -4.82 8.19
N GLY A 489 -18.22 -4.36 9.34
CA GLY A 489 -19.17 -5.07 10.19
C GLY A 489 -20.53 -5.30 9.51
N ALA A 490 -21.37 -6.13 10.13
CA ALA A 490 -22.63 -6.58 9.54
C ALA A 490 -23.61 -5.42 9.27
N GLU A 491 -23.70 -4.44 10.17
CA GLU A 491 -24.59 -3.27 10.03
C GLU A 491 -24.13 -2.36 8.88
N ALA A 492 -22.84 -2.02 8.84
CA ALA A 492 -22.27 -1.24 7.76
C ALA A 492 -22.36 -1.95 6.41
N ALA A 493 -22.23 -3.28 6.38
CA ALA A 493 -22.45 -4.06 5.16
C ALA A 493 -23.93 -4.09 4.74
N ALA A 494 -24.88 -4.14 5.68
CA ALA A 494 -26.32 -4.02 5.37
C ALA A 494 -26.72 -2.61 4.91
N GLN A 495 -25.95 -1.58 5.28
CA GLN A 495 -26.05 -0.24 4.71
C GLN A 495 -25.42 -0.17 3.33
N ALA A 496 -24.19 -0.67 3.16
CA ALA A 496 -23.46 -0.69 1.89
C ALA A 496 -24.22 -1.40 0.77
N ARG A 497 -24.90 -2.52 1.05
CA ARG A 497 -25.79 -3.20 0.08
C ARG A 497 -26.95 -2.35 -0.44
N ARG A 498 -27.28 -1.24 0.22
CA ARG A 498 -28.32 -0.28 -0.18
C ARG A 498 -27.73 1.00 -0.79
N THR A 499 -26.40 1.11 -0.87
CA THR A 499 -25.70 2.25 -1.46
C THR A 499 -25.26 1.88 -2.88
N GLU A 500 -25.76 2.63 -3.87
CA GLU A 500 -25.35 2.46 -5.27
C GLU A 500 -23.84 2.65 -5.44
N GLY A 501 -23.21 1.86 -6.32
CA GLY A 501 -21.76 1.90 -6.58
C GLY A 501 -20.89 1.18 -5.53
N VAL A 502 -21.47 0.56 -4.50
CA VAL A 502 -20.73 -0.24 -3.51
C VAL A 502 -20.91 -1.75 -3.76
N THR A 503 -19.80 -2.45 -3.96
CA THR A 503 -19.75 -3.91 -3.99
C THR A 503 -19.51 -4.45 -2.58
N VAL A 504 -20.36 -5.38 -2.12
CA VAL A 504 -20.17 -6.09 -0.84
C VAL A 504 -19.81 -7.54 -1.14
N VAL A 505 -18.73 -8.03 -0.53
CA VAL A 505 -18.22 -9.39 -0.69
C VAL A 505 -18.35 -10.12 0.65
N ASP A 506 -19.22 -11.12 0.69
CA ASP A 506 -19.41 -11.97 1.87
C ASP A 506 -18.30 -13.03 1.99
N LEU A 507 -17.58 -13.00 3.11
CA LEU A 507 -16.57 -13.98 3.47
C LEU A 507 -17.14 -14.97 4.48
N THR A 508 -17.30 -16.22 4.06
CA THR A 508 -17.47 -17.36 4.99
C THR A 508 -16.13 -17.68 5.68
N PRO A 509 -16.12 -18.28 6.88
CA PRO A 509 -14.90 -18.88 7.45
C PRO A 509 -14.15 -19.76 6.44
#